data_AF-A0AAV9ZFM1-F1
#
_entry.id   AF-A0AAV9ZFM1-F1
#
_cell.length_a   1.000
_cell.length_b   1.000
_cell.length_c   1.000
_cell.angle_alpha   90.00
_cell.angle_beta   90.00
_cell.angle_gamma   90.00
#
_symmetry.space_group_name_H-M   'P 1'
#
loop_
_entity.id
_entity.type
_entity.pdbx_description
1 polymer ?
#
loop_
_entity_poly.entity_id
_entity_poly.type
_entity_poly.pdbx_seq_one_letter_code
_entity_poly.pdbx_strand_id
1 'polypeptide(L)'
;MPNFAITERRRGRVNVELLGTGQPSTIELPLDPAPLPAEGPAPLPTDTPPTRTPAVPAAVAENPVLKRFAAKLDVEVQDLVEAVQSIQIASVETGAQIVVSPQNTPQKNKQVRPDSKAARKDAVKPANQTLCNKAHALLRQTTYRKFKVEQSSDFIFHESATAQEVEEFSRDDNATLKHWQWDFNPGYLSSAWNVVQIERIIVETVKEDGKACRHVEKGEIQVEYLEIVLREQLERYRGDWNLFQPKWWDAQGRIETKAEAVARAKIVLFLRRLNSRNINAQNRKYMYRKNTIEAVIALKEEEGANDIATWHRLLAILRYLGAEGMSEEEEKPNTLQGQKIKTYKIKLCVWREPTIAQYMNLVDAQRRRFEELHNGTKSAPRERVQENGKTPAPKGLPECLYNSRWLGSLAPKALKELEVSKDVFALFVAATDRMV
;
A
#
# COMPACT_ATOMS: atom_id res chain seq x y z
N MET A 1 -6.58 25.82 -36.69
CA MET A 1 -6.73 24.84 -35.59
C MET A 1 -5.53 23.92 -35.60
N PRO A 2 -4.65 23.94 -34.57
CA PRO A 2 -3.51 23.01 -34.49
C PRO A 2 -3.96 21.64 -33.98
N ASN A 3 -3.52 20.56 -34.64
CA ASN A 3 -3.76 19.19 -34.18
C ASN A 3 -2.82 18.85 -33.00
N PHE A 4 -3.37 18.74 -31.79
CA PHE A 4 -2.64 18.18 -30.66
C PHE A 4 -2.65 16.64 -30.74
N ALA A 5 -1.57 16.08 -31.29
CA ALA A 5 -1.35 14.63 -31.27
C ALA A 5 -1.16 14.14 -29.82
N ILE A 6 -2.14 13.36 -29.34
CA ILE A 6 -2.06 12.74 -28.00
C ILE A 6 -1.02 11.63 -28.06
N THR A 7 0.17 11.90 -27.50
CA THR A 7 1.22 10.89 -27.36
C THR A 7 0.85 9.89 -26.27
N GLU A 8 0.38 8.71 -26.67
CA GLU A 8 0.18 7.60 -25.75
C GLU A 8 1.49 7.28 -25.02
N ARG A 9 1.50 7.43 -23.70
CA ARG A 9 2.56 6.90 -22.84
C ARG A 9 2.47 5.38 -22.83
N ARG A 10 3.04 4.75 -23.87
CA ARG A 10 3.25 3.29 -23.94
C ARG A 10 3.84 2.83 -22.60
N ARG A 11 3.08 1.99 -21.87
CA ARG A 11 3.68 1.16 -20.83
C ARG A 11 4.69 0.25 -21.51
N GLY A 12 5.86 0.05 -20.91
CA GLY A 12 6.93 -0.75 -21.50
C GLY A 12 6.46 -2.17 -21.82
N ARG A 13 6.11 -2.41 -23.08
CA ARG A 13 6.03 -3.76 -23.66
C ARG A 13 7.47 -4.18 -23.87
N VAL A 14 7.86 -5.34 -23.33
CA VAL A 14 9.18 -5.92 -23.63
C VAL A 14 9.20 -6.19 -25.12
N ASN A 15 10.04 -5.47 -25.87
CA ASN A 15 10.11 -5.61 -27.32
C ASN A 15 11.14 -6.70 -27.63
N VAL A 16 10.67 -7.92 -27.88
CA VAL A 16 11.54 -9.10 -28.09
C VAL A 16 12.54 -8.88 -29.23
N GLU A 17 12.14 -8.09 -30.24
CA GLU A 17 12.96 -7.67 -31.39
C GLU A 17 14.21 -6.82 -31.01
N LEU A 18 14.35 -6.34 -29.77
CA LEU A 18 15.54 -5.61 -29.31
C LEU A 18 16.69 -6.52 -28.81
N LEU A 19 16.52 -7.85 -28.89
CA LEU A 19 17.58 -8.83 -28.64
C LEU A 19 18.54 -8.93 -29.84
N GLY A 20 19.29 -7.85 -30.09
CA GLY A 20 20.24 -7.75 -31.20
C GLY A 20 21.49 -8.61 -31.00
N THR A 21 21.52 -9.75 -31.70
CA THR A 21 22.67 -10.66 -32.01
C THR A 21 23.53 -11.21 -30.88
N GLY A 22 23.56 -10.63 -29.68
CA GLY A 22 24.07 -11.28 -28.47
C GLY A 22 22.94 -12.02 -27.76
N GLN A 23 23.08 -13.34 -27.57
CA GLN A 23 22.10 -14.10 -26.79
C GLN A 23 22.01 -13.55 -25.35
N PRO A 24 20.81 -13.25 -24.83
CA PRO A 24 20.65 -12.71 -23.48
C PRO A 24 20.92 -13.80 -22.44
N SER A 25 22.19 -14.01 -22.07
CA SER A 25 22.62 -15.12 -21.21
C SER A 25 21.77 -15.25 -19.93
N THR A 26 20.86 -16.22 -19.95
CA THR A 26 20.06 -16.58 -18.79
C THR A 26 20.95 -17.33 -17.79
N ILE A 27 20.68 -17.19 -16.48
CA ILE A 27 21.34 -18.00 -15.47
C ILE A 27 20.87 -19.45 -15.63
N GLU A 28 21.78 -20.32 -16.05
CA GLU A 28 21.61 -21.78 -15.98
C GLU A 28 21.82 -22.30 -14.56
N LEU A 29 21.22 -23.45 -14.25
CA LEU A 29 21.22 -24.04 -12.92
C LEU A 29 21.80 -25.47 -13.00
N PRO A 30 22.85 -25.81 -12.24
CA PRO A 30 23.60 -27.07 -12.41
C PRO A 30 22.91 -28.30 -11.83
N LEU A 31 23.32 -29.48 -12.31
CA LEU A 31 22.90 -30.81 -11.85
C LEU A 31 24.16 -31.71 -11.67
N ASP A 32 24.11 -32.69 -10.77
CA ASP A 32 25.28 -33.23 -10.01
C ASP A 32 25.98 -34.47 -10.60
N PRO A 33 27.27 -34.78 -10.26
CA PRO A 33 27.65 -35.47 -9.00
C PRO A 33 28.94 -34.91 -8.28
N ALA A 34 29.51 -35.64 -7.30
CA ALA A 34 30.58 -35.23 -6.33
C ALA A 34 31.85 -36.17 -6.38
N PRO A 35 32.96 -36.06 -5.56
CA PRO A 35 33.13 -35.43 -4.22
C PRO A 35 34.46 -34.66 -3.89
N LEU A 36 34.67 -34.37 -2.59
CA LEU A 36 35.67 -33.56 -1.82
C LEU A 36 37.12 -34.10 -1.73
N PRO A 37 38.16 -33.44 -1.10
CA PRO A 37 38.20 -32.36 -0.06
C PRO A 37 39.21 -31.18 -0.38
N ALA A 38 39.81 -30.33 0.50
CA ALA A 38 39.97 -30.21 1.98
C ALA A 38 40.40 -28.79 2.51
N GLU A 39 40.32 -28.60 3.84
CA GLU A 39 41.09 -27.69 4.76
C GLU A 39 41.05 -26.12 4.67
N GLY A 40 41.47 -25.44 5.75
CA GLY A 40 41.35 -23.97 6.02
C GLY A 40 42.70 -23.27 6.34
N PRO A 41 42.86 -22.29 7.28
CA PRO A 41 41.88 -21.70 8.23
C PRO A 41 41.99 -20.14 8.54
N ALA A 42 41.10 -19.66 9.42
CA ALA A 42 41.26 -18.57 10.44
C ALA A 42 41.34 -17.03 10.06
N PRO A 43 41.03 -16.10 11.00
CA PRO A 43 40.86 -14.64 10.75
C PRO A 43 41.76 -13.68 11.60
N LEU A 44 41.63 -12.35 11.38
CA LEU A 44 42.23 -11.25 12.19
C LEU A 44 41.25 -10.04 12.38
N PRO A 45 41.46 -9.11 13.35
CA PRO A 45 40.38 -8.26 13.92
C PRO A 45 40.66 -6.73 13.99
N THR A 46 39.78 -5.98 14.70
CA THR A 46 39.94 -4.59 15.27
C THR A 46 40.11 -3.41 14.29
N ASP A 47 39.88 -2.13 14.62
CA ASP A 47 38.99 -1.42 15.57
C ASP A 47 38.92 0.07 15.12
N THR A 48 37.89 0.85 15.50
CA THR A 48 37.93 2.34 15.40
C THR A 48 36.82 3.05 16.23
N PRO A 49 37.01 4.29 16.72
CA PRO A 49 36.19 4.87 17.81
C PRO A 49 34.96 5.70 17.36
N PRO A 50 34.04 6.06 18.29
CA PRO A 50 32.83 6.83 17.99
C PRO A 50 33.08 8.35 17.86
N THR A 51 32.69 8.92 16.71
CA THR A 51 32.71 10.37 16.46
C THR A 51 31.51 11.07 17.11
N ARG A 52 31.77 12.12 17.91
CA ARG A 52 30.72 12.93 18.55
C ARG A 52 29.88 13.72 17.53
N THR A 53 28.56 13.69 17.69
CA THR A 53 27.62 14.57 16.98
C THR A 53 27.32 15.83 17.82
N PRO A 54 27.27 17.05 17.24
CA PRO A 54 26.90 18.25 17.98
C PRO A 54 25.40 18.29 18.33
N ALA A 55 25.05 18.94 19.43
CA ALA A 55 23.67 19.01 19.93
C ALA A 55 22.81 19.99 19.12
N VAL A 56 21.57 19.58 18.82
CA VAL A 56 20.52 20.44 18.25
C VAL A 56 19.72 21.09 19.41
N PRO A 57 19.50 22.42 19.42
CA PRO A 57 18.86 23.11 20.54
C PRO A 57 17.33 23.20 20.43
N ALA A 58 16.72 23.67 21.53
CA ALA A 58 15.30 23.99 21.74
C ALA A 58 14.33 22.79 21.84
N ALA A 59 13.83 22.55 23.06
CA ALA A 59 12.86 21.51 23.33
C ALA A 59 11.46 21.87 22.76
N VAL A 60 10.97 21.06 21.83
CA VAL A 60 9.55 21.03 21.48
C VAL A 60 8.76 20.60 22.72
N ALA A 61 7.77 21.40 23.13
CA ALA A 61 6.95 21.11 24.31
C ALA A 61 6.37 19.69 24.24
N GLU A 62 6.57 18.90 25.31
CA GLU A 62 6.41 17.46 25.26
C GLU A 62 4.96 17.04 24.98
N ASN A 63 4.67 16.65 23.74
CA ASN A 63 3.35 16.18 23.37
C ASN A 63 3.16 14.73 23.88
N PRO A 64 2.25 14.47 24.85
CA PRO A 64 2.11 13.14 25.45
C PRO A 64 1.52 12.12 24.47
N VAL A 65 0.79 12.57 23.45
CA VAL A 65 0.29 11.73 22.36
C VAL A 65 1.47 11.22 21.53
N LEU A 66 2.38 12.11 21.11
CA LEU A 66 3.58 11.72 20.35
C LEU A 66 4.47 10.75 21.15
N LYS A 67 4.75 11.02 22.43
CA LYS A 67 5.50 10.09 23.30
C LYS A 67 4.86 8.70 23.36
N ARG A 68 3.54 8.62 23.55
CA ARG A 68 2.81 7.34 23.61
C ARG A 68 2.80 6.58 22.27
N PHE A 69 2.77 7.29 21.14
CA PHE A 69 2.85 6.66 19.82
C PHE A 69 4.27 6.20 19.49
N ALA A 70 5.30 7.00 19.77
CA ALA A 70 6.71 6.64 19.64
C ALA A 70 7.02 5.32 20.38
N ALA A 71 6.70 5.26 21.67
CA ALA A 71 6.87 4.06 22.51
C ALA A 71 6.04 2.84 22.04
N LYS A 72 4.92 3.05 21.32
CA LYS A 72 4.12 1.95 20.74
C LYS A 72 4.67 1.46 19.39
N LEU A 73 5.39 2.30 18.67
CA LEU A 73 5.91 2.00 17.33
C LEU A 73 7.32 1.42 17.35
N ASP A 74 8.05 1.63 18.46
CA ASP A 74 9.48 1.38 18.61
C ASP A 74 10.29 2.30 17.67
N VAL A 75 10.05 3.60 17.80
CA VAL A 75 10.58 4.70 16.97
C VAL A 75 10.81 5.92 17.87
N GLU A 76 11.87 6.70 17.60
CA GLU A 76 12.16 7.92 18.36
C GLU A 76 11.08 9.00 18.22
N VAL A 77 10.91 9.82 19.27
CA VAL A 77 9.92 10.91 19.27
C VAL A 77 10.26 11.94 18.18
N GLN A 78 11.56 12.20 17.97
CA GLN A 78 12.04 13.14 16.96
C GLN A 78 11.71 12.69 15.53
N ASP A 79 11.98 11.42 15.20
CA ASP A 79 11.62 10.83 13.90
C ASP A 79 10.11 10.97 13.63
N LEU A 80 9.28 10.74 14.67
CA LEU A 80 7.83 10.88 14.56
C LEU A 80 7.39 12.35 14.41
N VAL A 81 8.07 13.29 15.06
CA VAL A 81 7.85 14.75 14.90
C VAL A 81 8.18 15.19 13.47
N GLU A 82 9.36 14.85 12.96
CA GLU A 82 9.79 15.22 11.60
C GLU A 82 8.90 14.56 10.53
N ALA A 83 8.53 13.30 10.72
CA ALA A 83 7.53 12.62 9.89
C ALA A 83 6.17 13.35 9.89
N VAL A 84 5.65 13.73 11.07
CA VAL A 84 4.37 14.43 11.23
C VAL A 84 4.41 15.87 10.70
N GLN A 85 5.58 16.52 10.69
CA GLN A 85 5.80 17.83 10.06
C GLN A 85 5.92 17.72 8.53
N SER A 86 6.59 16.67 8.01
CA SER A 86 6.69 16.40 6.56
C SER A 86 5.35 16.11 5.89
N ILE A 87 4.33 15.75 6.67
CA ILE A 87 2.94 15.82 6.23
C ILE A 87 2.54 17.30 6.20
N GLN A 88 2.91 17.98 5.11
CA GLN A 88 2.30 19.24 4.73
C GLN A 88 0.77 19.05 4.67
N ILE A 89 0.10 19.82 5.51
CA ILE A 89 -1.35 19.97 5.56
C ILE A 89 -1.57 21.48 5.56
N ALA A 90 -2.35 21.98 4.60
CA ALA A 90 -2.62 23.42 4.49
C ALA A 90 -3.38 23.91 5.72
N SER A 91 -2.69 24.64 6.61
CA SER A 91 -3.24 25.09 7.88
C SER A 91 -4.08 26.35 7.68
N VAL A 92 -5.37 26.18 7.39
CA VAL A 92 -6.36 27.26 7.46
C VAL A 92 -6.90 27.32 8.88
N GLU A 93 -6.98 28.52 9.46
CA GLU A 93 -7.52 28.75 10.81
C GLU A 93 -9.06 28.75 10.80
N THR A 94 -9.68 27.58 10.58
CA THR A 94 -11.14 27.44 10.57
C THR A 94 -11.74 27.22 11.97
N GLY A 95 -12.76 28.01 12.28
CA GLY A 95 -13.42 28.10 13.59
C GLY A 95 -14.39 26.96 13.91
N ALA A 96 -14.06 25.70 13.56
CA ALA A 96 -14.98 24.56 13.68
C ALA A 96 -15.60 24.42 15.09
N GLN A 97 -16.92 24.27 15.18
CA GLN A 97 -17.64 24.09 16.44
C GLN A 97 -17.44 22.67 17.01
N ILE A 98 -17.53 22.52 18.34
CA ILE A 98 -17.34 21.23 19.02
C ILE A 98 -18.69 20.53 19.19
N VAL A 99 -19.03 19.65 18.25
CA VAL A 99 -20.21 18.78 18.37
C VAL A 99 -19.85 17.55 19.22
N VAL A 100 -20.20 17.60 20.50
CA VAL A 100 -20.03 16.46 21.43
C VAL A 100 -21.02 15.35 21.07
N SER A 101 -20.58 14.39 20.26
CA SER A 101 -21.40 13.22 19.91
C SER A 101 -21.61 12.32 21.15
N PRO A 102 -22.83 11.83 21.40
CA PRO A 102 -23.08 10.88 22.49
C PRO A 102 -22.34 9.55 22.28
N GLN A 103 -22.11 8.84 23.38
CA GLN A 103 -21.15 7.73 23.45
C GLN A 103 -21.50 6.52 22.58
N ASN A 104 -20.47 5.73 22.26
CA ASN A 104 -20.57 4.55 21.39
C ASN A 104 -21.62 3.54 21.90
N THR A 105 -22.62 3.23 21.07
CA THR A 105 -23.42 2.02 21.28
C THR A 105 -22.59 0.76 20.96
N PRO A 106 -22.80 -0.36 21.66
CA PRO A 106 -22.02 -1.58 21.44
C PRO A 106 -22.26 -2.12 20.03
N GLN A 107 -21.18 -2.58 19.38
CA GLN A 107 -21.22 -3.15 18.03
C GLN A 107 -22.00 -4.47 18.01
N LYS A 108 -23.33 -4.39 17.79
CA LYS A 108 -24.16 -5.57 17.55
C LYS A 108 -23.65 -6.31 16.31
N ASN A 109 -23.59 -7.65 16.41
CA ASN A 109 -23.16 -8.53 15.33
C ASN A 109 -23.89 -8.19 14.02
N LYS A 110 -23.11 -7.94 12.95
CA LYS A 110 -23.65 -7.76 11.60
C LYS A 110 -24.28 -9.08 11.12
N GLN A 111 -25.60 -9.19 11.26
CA GLN A 111 -26.36 -10.17 10.49
C GLN A 111 -26.13 -9.89 9.00
N VAL A 112 -25.74 -10.92 8.25
CA VAL A 112 -25.59 -10.84 6.81
C VAL A 112 -26.98 -10.75 6.19
N ARG A 113 -27.33 -9.56 5.68
CA ARG A 113 -28.53 -9.33 4.88
C ARG A 113 -28.21 -9.46 3.38
N PRO A 114 -29.21 -9.80 2.54
CA PRO A 114 -28.99 -10.15 1.14
C PRO A 114 -28.43 -8.98 0.31
N ASP A 115 -27.86 -9.32 -0.84
CA ASP A 115 -27.24 -8.44 -1.83
C ASP A 115 -26.23 -7.46 -1.24
N SER A 116 -25.04 -8.00 -0.94
CA SER A 116 -23.90 -7.20 -0.48
C SER A 116 -23.61 -6.03 -1.42
N LYS A 117 -23.17 -4.90 -0.84
CA LYS A 117 -22.71 -3.72 -1.58
C LYS A 117 -21.70 -4.05 -2.70
N ALA A 118 -20.89 -5.09 -2.51
CA ALA A 118 -19.97 -5.61 -3.52
C ALA A 118 -20.70 -6.22 -4.72
N ALA A 119 -21.68 -7.11 -4.50
CA ALA A 119 -22.43 -7.75 -5.58
C ALA A 119 -23.15 -6.74 -6.49
N ARG A 120 -23.84 -5.73 -5.92
CA ARG A 120 -24.41 -4.61 -6.69
C ARG A 120 -23.34 -3.86 -7.48
N LYS A 121 -22.23 -3.50 -6.83
CA LYS A 121 -21.11 -2.78 -7.46
C LYS A 121 -20.49 -3.54 -8.63
N ASP A 122 -20.30 -4.85 -8.48
CA ASP A 122 -19.72 -5.71 -9.51
C ASP A 122 -20.70 -5.96 -10.67
N ALA A 123 -22.01 -5.95 -10.43
CA ALA A 123 -23.04 -6.02 -11.47
C ALA A 123 -23.10 -4.76 -12.37
N VAL A 124 -22.93 -3.56 -11.81
CA VAL A 124 -22.92 -2.27 -12.57
C VAL A 124 -21.51 -1.82 -13.00
N LYS A 125 -20.50 -2.68 -12.83
CA LYS A 125 -19.09 -2.36 -13.01
C LYS A 125 -18.73 -2.15 -14.49
N PRO A 126 -18.01 -1.07 -14.84
CA PRO A 126 -17.48 -0.90 -16.19
C PRO A 126 -16.63 -2.10 -16.63
N ALA A 127 -16.85 -2.59 -17.86
CA ALA A 127 -16.32 -3.85 -18.37
C ALA A 127 -14.77 -3.97 -18.38
N ASN A 128 -14.03 -2.89 -18.14
CA ASN A 128 -12.59 -2.93 -17.96
C ASN A 128 -12.08 -1.98 -16.86
N GLN A 129 -10.90 -2.29 -16.32
CA GLN A 129 -10.28 -1.52 -15.25
C GLN A 129 -9.91 -0.08 -15.67
N THR A 130 -9.70 0.19 -16.96
CA THR A 130 -9.40 1.54 -17.46
C THR A 130 -10.61 2.47 -17.33
N LEU A 131 -11.81 2.00 -17.67
CA LEU A 131 -13.08 2.70 -17.44
C LEU A 131 -13.36 2.87 -15.94
N CYS A 132 -13.10 1.85 -15.12
CA CYS A 132 -13.18 1.98 -13.65
C CYS A 132 -12.26 3.09 -13.12
N ASN A 133 -11.01 3.14 -13.60
CA ASN A 133 -10.04 4.18 -13.23
C ASN A 133 -10.46 5.57 -13.73
N LYS A 134 -11.06 5.67 -14.93
CA LYS A 134 -11.62 6.91 -15.50
C LYS A 134 -12.79 7.42 -14.67
N ALA A 135 -13.75 6.56 -14.31
CA ALA A 135 -14.85 6.89 -13.39
C ALA A 135 -14.35 7.46 -12.06
N HIS A 136 -13.37 6.78 -11.43
CA HIS A 136 -12.72 7.27 -10.20
C HIS A 136 -11.97 8.59 -10.40
N ALA A 137 -11.39 8.86 -11.57
CA ALA A 137 -10.71 10.12 -11.88
C ALA A 137 -11.70 11.28 -12.06
N LEU A 138 -12.75 11.08 -12.86
CA LEU A 138 -13.82 12.04 -13.11
C LEU A 138 -14.50 12.49 -11.80
N LEU A 139 -14.99 11.54 -10.98
CA LEU A 139 -15.64 11.85 -9.70
C LEU A 139 -14.73 12.66 -8.75
N ARG A 140 -13.44 12.30 -8.65
CA ARG A 140 -12.48 13.06 -7.82
C ARG A 140 -12.30 14.46 -8.37
N GLN A 141 -12.08 14.63 -9.68
CA GLN A 141 -11.90 15.94 -10.30
C GLN A 141 -13.12 16.84 -10.14
N THR A 142 -14.35 16.31 -10.26
CA THR A 142 -15.58 17.08 -9.98
C THR A 142 -15.66 17.44 -8.49
N THR A 143 -15.57 16.45 -7.61
CA THR A 143 -15.72 16.64 -6.15
C THR A 143 -14.70 17.65 -5.62
N TYR A 144 -13.43 17.48 -5.97
CA TYR A 144 -12.34 18.35 -5.51
C TYR A 144 -12.56 19.80 -5.96
N ARG A 145 -12.91 20.00 -7.25
CA ARG A 145 -13.18 21.33 -7.82
C ARG A 145 -14.40 22.01 -7.20
N LYS A 146 -15.47 21.25 -6.88
CA LYS A 146 -16.70 21.80 -6.27
C LYS A 146 -16.52 22.16 -4.80
N PHE A 147 -15.77 21.35 -4.05
CA PHE A 147 -15.49 21.56 -2.62
C PHE A 147 -14.24 22.42 -2.35
N LYS A 148 -13.53 22.86 -3.41
CA LYS A 148 -12.28 23.65 -3.32
C LYS A 148 -11.16 22.96 -2.52
N VAL A 149 -11.05 21.63 -2.64
CA VAL A 149 -9.96 20.83 -2.07
C VAL A 149 -9.03 20.31 -3.17
N GLU A 150 -7.78 19.99 -2.85
CA GLU A 150 -6.80 19.49 -3.82
C GLU A 150 -6.71 17.95 -3.80
N GLN A 151 -6.91 17.36 -2.64
CA GLN A 151 -6.77 15.92 -2.38
C GLN A 151 -7.82 15.43 -1.36
N SER A 152 -8.07 14.12 -1.35
CA SER A 152 -9.05 13.49 -0.45
C SER A 152 -8.74 13.67 1.04
N SER A 153 -7.48 13.95 1.40
CA SER A 153 -7.09 14.20 2.80
C SER A 153 -7.37 15.61 3.28
N ASP A 154 -7.80 16.55 2.44
CA ASP A 154 -8.14 17.91 2.90
C ASP A 154 -9.54 17.95 3.53
N PHE A 155 -10.40 16.96 3.23
CA PHE A 155 -11.70 16.75 3.88
C PHE A 155 -11.61 16.52 5.41
N ILE A 156 -10.41 16.40 5.97
CA ILE A 156 -10.18 16.42 7.43
C ILE A 156 -10.57 17.75 8.07
N PHE A 157 -10.51 18.85 7.31
CA PHE A 157 -10.94 20.19 7.72
C PHE A 157 -12.34 20.54 7.22
N HIS A 158 -13.06 19.56 6.64
CA HIS A 158 -14.39 19.81 6.11
C HIS A 158 -15.32 20.29 7.21
N GLU A 159 -15.84 21.51 7.07
CA GLU A 159 -16.87 22.05 7.95
C GLU A 159 -18.18 21.33 7.62
N SER A 160 -18.52 20.31 8.44
CA SER A 160 -19.77 19.56 8.32
C SER A 160 -20.96 20.52 8.29
N ALA A 161 -21.97 20.20 7.49
CA ALA A 161 -23.30 20.78 7.68
C ALA A 161 -23.73 20.54 9.14
N THR A 162 -24.35 21.54 9.77
CA THR A 162 -24.84 21.42 11.14
C THR A 162 -26.09 20.54 11.17
N ALA A 163 -26.38 19.94 12.34
CA ALA A 163 -27.60 19.15 12.50
C ALA A 163 -28.87 19.96 12.22
N GLN A 164 -28.86 21.27 12.54
CA GLN A 164 -29.98 22.18 12.26
C GLN A 164 -30.17 22.41 10.76
N GLU A 165 -29.12 22.73 10.00
CA GLU A 165 -29.23 22.91 8.54
C GLU A 165 -29.73 21.65 7.83
N VAL A 166 -29.29 20.47 8.29
CA VAL A 166 -29.73 19.18 7.75
C VAL A 166 -31.19 18.88 8.12
N GLU A 167 -31.63 19.23 9.32
CA GLU A 167 -33.02 19.07 9.75
C GLU A 167 -33.96 20.06 9.03
N GLU A 168 -33.58 21.33 8.93
CA GLU A 168 -34.33 22.36 8.18
C GLU A 168 -34.46 21.96 6.69
N PHE A 169 -33.38 21.50 6.07
CA PHE A 169 -33.41 20.95 4.71
C PHE A 169 -34.33 19.75 4.58
N SER A 170 -34.41 18.87 5.59
CA SER A 170 -35.29 17.69 5.57
C SER A 170 -36.79 18.00 5.77
N ARG A 171 -37.16 19.26 6.01
CA ARG A 171 -38.54 19.72 6.24
C ARG A 171 -39.15 20.48 5.05
N ASP A 172 -38.36 20.85 4.05
CA ASP A 172 -38.82 21.55 2.83
C ASP A 172 -38.30 20.83 1.58
N ASP A 173 -39.20 20.15 0.86
CA ASP A 173 -38.89 19.43 -0.38
C ASP A 173 -38.36 20.34 -1.52
N ASN A 174 -38.51 21.67 -1.39
CA ASN A 174 -38.00 22.66 -2.34
C ASN A 174 -36.65 23.26 -1.93
N ALA A 175 -36.12 22.87 -0.76
CA ALA A 175 -34.88 23.43 -0.23
C ALA A 175 -33.72 23.21 -1.21
N THR A 176 -33.03 24.28 -1.57
CA THR A 176 -31.92 24.24 -2.53
C THR A 176 -30.57 24.44 -1.83
N LEU A 177 -29.69 23.44 -1.93
CA LEU A 177 -28.36 23.46 -1.31
C LEU A 177 -27.46 24.55 -1.92
N LYS A 178 -27.39 25.71 -1.27
CA LYS A 178 -26.60 26.88 -1.71
C LYS A 178 -25.10 26.59 -1.83
N HIS A 179 -24.58 25.63 -1.06
CA HIS A 179 -23.15 25.34 -0.95
C HIS A 179 -22.81 23.85 -1.21
N TRP A 180 -21.53 23.57 -1.40
CA TRP A 180 -20.98 22.21 -1.53
C TRP A 180 -20.39 21.80 -0.19
N GLN A 181 -21.17 21.04 0.57
CA GLN A 181 -20.88 20.73 1.96
C GLN A 181 -21.43 19.34 2.29
N TRP A 182 -20.61 18.50 2.90
CA TRP A 182 -21.05 17.19 3.39
C TRP A 182 -21.66 17.31 4.77
N ASP A 183 -22.72 16.56 5.00
CA ASP A 183 -23.21 16.23 6.34
C ASP A 183 -22.34 15.10 6.92
N PHE A 184 -21.69 15.35 8.07
CA PHE A 184 -20.96 14.37 8.86
C PHE A 184 -21.58 14.14 10.25
N ASN A 185 -22.89 14.33 10.42
CA ASN A 185 -23.65 13.95 11.62
C ASN A 185 -24.02 12.44 11.60
N PRO A 186 -24.44 11.83 12.72
CA PRO A 186 -24.88 10.43 12.72
C PRO A 186 -26.01 10.18 11.70
N GLY A 187 -25.93 9.07 10.94
CA GLY A 187 -26.91 8.76 9.88
C GLY A 187 -26.59 9.30 8.48
N TYR A 188 -25.50 10.06 8.31
CA TYR A 188 -25.08 10.73 7.06
C TYR A 188 -25.26 10.01 5.70
N LEU A 189 -25.19 8.67 5.61
CA LEU A 189 -25.37 7.95 4.33
C LEU A 189 -26.83 7.89 3.86
N SER A 190 -27.78 8.01 4.79
CA SER A 190 -29.22 8.09 4.57
C SER A 190 -29.77 9.51 4.78
N SER A 191 -28.90 10.49 5.04
CA SER A 191 -29.28 11.90 5.16
C SER A 191 -29.67 12.48 3.80
N ALA A 192 -30.87 13.07 3.71
CA ALA A 192 -31.39 13.66 2.48
C ALA A 192 -30.42 14.69 1.87
N TRP A 193 -29.79 15.49 2.73
CA TRP A 193 -28.72 16.44 2.37
C TRP A 193 -27.61 15.77 1.54
N ASN A 194 -27.06 14.65 2.02
CA ASN A 194 -25.98 13.95 1.33
C ASN A 194 -26.45 13.19 0.09
N VAL A 195 -27.70 12.70 0.05
CA VAL A 195 -28.27 12.11 -1.17
C VAL A 195 -28.32 13.15 -2.29
N VAL A 196 -28.82 14.36 -1.99
CA VAL A 196 -28.87 15.46 -2.96
C VAL A 196 -27.46 15.96 -3.32
N GLN A 197 -26.51 16.04 -2.38
CA GLN A 197 -25.11 16.37 -2.74
C GLN A 197 -24.47 15.30 -3.66
N ILE A 198 -24.74 14.01 -3.43
CA ILE A 198 -24.28 12.89 -4.28
C ILE A 198 -24.83 13.05 -5.70
N GLU A 199 -26.14 13.27 -5.84
CA GLU A 199 -26.79 13.48 -7.14
C GLU A 199 -26.21 14.70 -7.87
N ARG A 200 -26.07 15.84 -7.19
CA ARG A 200 -25.49 17.07 -7.76
C ARG A 200 -24.05 16.85 -8.26
N ILE A 201 -23.22 16.10 -7.55
CA ILE A 201 -21.85 15.77 -7.99
C ILE A 201 -21.89 14.83 -9.20
N ILE A 202 -22.80 13.84 -9.23
CA ILE A 202 -22.96 12.92 -10.36
C ILE A 202 -23.38 13.70 -11.62
N VAL A 203 -24.43 14.53 -11.54
CA VAL A 203 -24.91 15.37 -12.65
C VAL A 203 -23.79 16.27 -13.20
N GLU A 204 -23.01 16.91 -12.33
CA GLU A 204 -21.87 17.73 -12.77
C GLU A 204 -20.72 16.87 -13.35
N THR A 205 -20.52 15.63 -12.87
CA THR A 205 -19.53 14.69 -13.42
C THR A 205 -19.92 14.21 -14.82
N VAL A 206 -21.21 13.95 -15.07
CA VAL A 206 -21.72 13.60 -16.40
C VAL A 206 -21.55 14.76 -17.37
N LYS A 207 -21.89 16.00 -16.96
CA LYS A 207 -21.66 17.21 -17.77
C LYS A 207 -20.19 17.44 -18.12
N GLU A 208 -19.26 17.07 -17.24
CA GLU A 208 -17.81 17.18 -17.50
C GLU A 208 -17.29 16.06 -18.42
N ASP A 209 -17.77 14.82 -18.28
CA ASP A 209 -17.41 13.73 -19.20
C ASP A 209 -18.01 13.94 -20.61
N GLY A 210 -19.20 14.53 -20.70
CA GLY A 210 -19.87 14.90 -21.96
C GLY A 210 -19.08 15.87 -22.84
N LYS A 211 -18.27 16.74 -22.20
CA LYS A 211 -17.34 17.67 -22.87
C LYS A 211 -16.07 16.99 -23.40
N ALA A 212 -15.76 15.78 -22.94
CA ALA A 212 -14.44 15.16 -23.12
C ALA A 212 -14.46 13.81 -23.85
N CYS A 213 -15.16 12.81 -23.31
CA CYS A 213 -15.05 11.42 -23.77
C CYS A 213 -16.39 10.68 -23.89
N ARG A 214 -17.44 11.18 -23.23
CA ARG A 214 -18.82 10.68 -23.33
C ARG A 214 -18.97 9.21 -22.96
N HIS A 215 -18.16 8.72 -22.04
CA HIS A 215 -18.25 7.34 -21.53
C HIS A 215 -19.59 7.07 -20.83
N VAL A 216 -20.13 8.06 -20.10
CA VAL A 216 -21.45 7.91 -19.46
C VAL A 216 -22.58 7.95 -20.49
N GLU A 217 -22.54 8.90 -21.45
CA GLU A 217 -23.54 8.99 -22.53
C GLU A 217 -23.61 7.72 -23.39
N LYS A 218 -22.48 7.03 -23.58
CA LYS A 218 -22.37 5.74 -24.30
C LYS A 218 -22.78 4.51 -23.46
N GLY A 219 -23.04 4.67 -22.16
CA GLY A 219 -23.29 3.56 -21.24
C GLY A 219 -22.04 2.75 -20.85
N GLU A 220 -20.83 3.16 -21.26
CA GLU A 220 -19.56 2.52 -20.88
C GLU A 220 -19.27 2.64 -19.37
N ILE A 221 -19.84 3.67 -18.72
CA ILE A 221 -19.80 3.89 -17.27
C ILE A 221 -21.23 4.19 -16.80
N GLN A 222 -21.83 3.28 -16.05
CA GLN A 222 -23.20 3.43 -15.54
C GLN A 222 -23.29 4.47 -14.40
N VAL A 223 -24.42 5.17 -14.32
CA VAL A 223 -24.67 6.20 -13.29
C VAL A 223 -24.71 5.60 -11.87
N GLU A 224 -25.31 4.41 -11.70
CA GLU A 224 -25.31 3.70 -10.40
C GLU A 224 -23.89 3.36 -9.92
N TYR A 225 -22.98 3.00 -10.84
CA TYR A 225 -21.58 2.77 -10.47
C TYR A 225 -20.91 4.04 -9.93
N LEU A 226 -21.22 5.21 -10.51
CA LEU A 226 -20.73 6.50 -10.01
C LEU A 226 -21.28 6.79 -8.59
N GLU A 227 -22.56 6.49 -8.35
CA GLU A 227 -23.19 6.66 -7.03
C GLU A 227 -22.57 5.76 -5.97
N ILE A 228 -22.41 4.46 -6.26
CA ILE A 228 -21.77 3.49 -5.33
C ILE A 228 -20.34 3.92 -5.02
N VAL A 229 -19.56 4.33 -6.03
CA VAL A 229 -18.19 4.82 -5.86
C VAL A 229 -18.15 6.10 -5.02
N LEU A 230 -19.08 7.04 -5.23
CA LEU A 230 -19.14 8.29 -4.49
C LEU A 230 -19.58 8.08 -3.04
N ARG A 231 -20.51 7.15 -2.77
CA ARG A 231 -20.85 6.72 -1.39
C ARG A 231 -19.66 6.08 -0.68
N GLU A 232 -18.87 5.24 -1.34
CA GLU A 232 -17.60 4.74 -0.77
C GLU A 232 -16.55 5.85 -0.57
N GLN A 233 -16.54 6.88 -1.40
CA GLN A 233 -15.67 8.04 -1.18
C GLN A 233 -16.13 8.83 0.06
N LEU A 234 -17.43 9.08 0.20
CA LEU A 234 -18.03 9.75 1.37
C LEU A 234 -17.76 9.00 2.69
N GLU A 235 -17.86 7.66 2.68
CA GLU A 235 -17.45 6.79 3.80
C GLU A 235 -15.99 7.01 4.21
N ARG A 236 -15.08 7.17 3.23
CA ARG A 236 -13.66 7.42 3.47
C ARG A 236 -13.39 8.86 3.95
N TYR A 237 -14.03 9.86 3.34
CA TYR A 237 -13.90 11.27 3.75
C TYR A 237 -14.37 11.46 5.21
N ARG A 238 -15.54 10.92 5.58
CA ARG A 238 -16.00 10.95 6.97
C ARG A 238 -15.10 10.12 7.89
N GLY A 239 -14.64 8.96 7.43
CA GLY A 239 -13.71 8.09 8.17
C GLY A 239 -12.44 8.83 8.59
N ASP A 240 -11.89 9.64 7.70
CA ASP A 240 -10.69 10.44 7.95
C ASP A 240 -10.99 11.72 8.76
N TRP A 241 -12.08 12.43 8.46
CA TRP A 241 -12.57 13.55 9.28
C TRP A 241 -12.79 13.15 10.75
N ASN A 242 -13.35 11.96 11.00
CA ASN A 242 -13.55 11.37 12.33
C ASN A 242 -12.26 10.89 13.01
N LEU A 243 -11.11 10.97 12.35
CA LEU A 243 -9.81 10.92 13.03
C LEU A 243 -9.46 12.27 13.64
N PHE A 244 -9.75 13.39 12.96
CA PHE A 244 -9.39 14.74 13.41
C PHE A 244 -10.35 15.31 14.47
N GLN A 245 -11.53 14.72 14.63
CA GLN A 245 -12.44 15.12 15.71
C GLN A 245 -11.88 14.77 17.11
N PRO A 246 -12.04 15.67 18.09
CA PRO A 246 -11.80 15.39 19.51
C PRO A 246 -12.54 14.16 20.02
N LYS A 247 -11.90 13.38 20.89
CA LYS A 247 -12.51 12.20 21.53
C LYS A 247 -12.48 12.33 23.04
N TRP A 248 -13.42 11.66 23.69
CA TRP A 248 -13.36 11.46 25.13
C TRP A 248 -12.16 10.57 25.49
N TRP A 249 -11.41 10.96 26.52
CA TRP A 249 -10.21 10.27 26.99
C TRP A 249 -10.47 9.81 28.44
N ASP A 250 -10.97 8.59 28.58
CA ASP A 250 -11.42 8.02 29.86
C ASP A 250 -10.37 8.11 30.97
N ALA A 251 -9.12 7.75 30.66
CA ALA A 251 -8.00 7.77 31.61
C ALA A 251 -7.57 9.18 32.09
N GLN A 252 -8.19 10.26 31.58
CA GLN A 252 -8.02 11.63 32.09
C GLN A 252 -9.36 12.33 32.37
N GLY A 253 -10.51 11.64 32.26
CA GLY A 253 -11.84 12.19 32.55
C GLY A 253 -12.22 13.43 31.74
N ARG A 254 -11.66 13.61 30.53
CA ARG A 254 -11.83 14.83 29.72
C ARG A 254 -11.95 14.53 28.23
N ILE A 255 -12.28 15.56 27.45
CA ILE A 255 -12.17 15.54 25.99
C ILE A 255 -10.73 15.93 25.59
N GLU A 256 -10.20 15.31 24.52
CA GLU A 256 -9.00 15.75 23.82
C GLU A 256 -9.14 17.22 23.35
N THR A 257 -8.06 17.99 23.41
CA THR A 257 -8.02 19.29 22.73
C THR A 257 -7.99 19.11 21.21
N LYS A 258 -8.41 20.13 20.45
CA LYS A 258 -8.29 20.14 18.98
C LYS A 258 -6.85 19.82 18.52
N ALA A 259 -5.84 20.35 19.23
CA ALA A 259 -4.43 20.11 18.92
C ALA A 259 -4.01 18.64 19.14
N GLU A 260 -4.46 18.01 20.22
CA GLU A 260 -4.22 16.58 20.47
C GLU A 260 -4.91 15.69 19.43
N ALA A 261 -6.15 16.01 19.06
CA ALA A 261 -6.90 15.29 18.04
C ALA A 261 -6.23 15.38 16.66
N VAL A 262 -5.78 16.57 16.25
CA VAL A 262 -4.98 16.80 15.03
C VAL A 262 -3.67 16.02 15.08
N ALA A 263 -2.94 16.05 16.20
CA ALA A 263 -1.68 15.31 16.35
C ALA A 263 -1.90 13.79 16.23
N ARG A 264 -2.87 13.25 16.98
CA ARG A 264 -3.29 11.84 16.91
C ARG A 264 -3.65 11.43 15.47
N ALA A 265 -4.39 12.29 14.76
CA ALA A 265 -4.84 12.00 13.41
C ALA A 265 -3.71 12.06 12.36
N LYS A 266 -2.78 13.03 12.47
CA LYS A 266 -1.56 13.06 11.64
C LYS A 266 -0.74 11.78 11.78
N ILE A 267 -0.58 11.25 13.00
CA ILE A 267 0.12 9.98 13.25
C ILE A 267 -0.62 8.80 12.58
N VAL A 268 -1.94 8.72 12.70
CA VAL A 268 -2.73 7.65 12.05
C VAL A 268 -2.63 7.74 10.52
N LEU A 269 -2.66 8.94 9.93
CA LEU A 269 -2.44 9.14 8.49
C LEU A 269 -1.00 8.78 8.08
N PHE A 270 0.01 9.12 8.89
CA PHE A 270 1.41 8.73 8.65
C PHE A 270 1.56 7.22 8.58
N LEU A 271 1.06 6.50 9.59
CA LEU A 271 1.10 5.03 9.64
C LEU A 271 0.33 4.38 8.49
N ARG A 272 -0.82 4.93 8.10
CA ARG A 272 -1.55 4.46 6.91
C ARG A 272 -0.76 4.69 5.62
N ARG A 273 -0.08 5.83 5.48
CA ARG A 273 0.79 6.14 4.34
C ARG A 273 2.00 5.20 4.30
N LEU A 274 2.65 4.90 5.43
CA LEU A 274 3.73 3.91 5.51
C LEU A 274 3.24 2.51 5.13
N ASN A 275 2.19 2.01 5.76
CA ASN A 275 1.64 0.67 5.46
C ASN A 275 1.26 0.53 3.99
N SER A 276 0.63 1.56 3.41
CA SER A 276 0.32 1.62 1.98
C SER A 276 1.58 1.61 1.10
N ARG A 277 2.65 2.33 1.47
CA ARG A 277 3.94 2.27 0.75
C ARG A 277 4.54 0.86 0.78
N ASN A 278 4.53 0.20 1.95
CA ASN A 278 5.08 -1.15 2.13
C ASN A 278 4.30 -2.19 1.33
N ILE A 279 2.97 -2.23 1.45
CA ILE A 279 2.09 -3.12 0.67
C ILE A 279 2.28 -2.89 -0.84
N ASN A 280 2.38 -1.65 -1.29
CA ASN A 280 2.64 -1.34 -2.70
C ASN A 280 4.08 -1.72 -3.14
N ALA A 281 5.07 -1.67 -2.26
CA ALA A 281 6.44 -2.13 -2.55
C ALA A 281 6.52 -3.65 -2.66
N GLN A 282 5.85 -4.38 -1.75
CA GLN A 282 5.69 -5.84 -1.79
C GLN A 282 4.98 -6.28 -3.08
N ASN A 283 3.84 -5.66 -3.41
CA ASN A 283 3.13 -5.92 -4.66
C ASN A 283 3.99 -5.67 -5.91
N ARG A 284 4.75 -4.55 -5.96
CA ARG A 284 5.71 -4.31 -7.04
C ARG A 284 6.78 -5.40 -7.12
N LYS A 285 7.36 -5.81 -5.98
CA LYS A 285 8.41 -6.84 -5.92
C LYS A 285 7.90 -8.20 -6.43
N TYR A 286 6.71 -8.60 -6.00
CA TYR A 286 6.02 -9.80 -6.50
C TYR A 286 5.80 -9.73 -8.01
N MET A 287 5.22 -8.65 -8.53
CA MET A 287 4.96 -8.49 -9.96
C MET A 287 6.25 -8.45 -10.80
N TYR A 288 7.31 -7.78 -10.33
CA TYR A 288 8.60 -7.78 -11.03
C TYR A 288 9.19 -9.20 -11.10
N ARG A 289 9.27 -9.91 -9.97
CA ARG A 289 9.80 -11.28 -9.93
C ARG A 289 8.96 -12.24 -10.77
N LYS A 290 7.62 -12.10 -10.74
CA LYS A 290 6.71 -12.90 -11.55
C LYS A 290 6.99 -12.70 -13.04
N ASN A 291 7.02 -11.45 -13.49
CA ASN A 291 7.30 -11.11 -14.88
C ASN A 291 8.70 -11.56 -15.32
N THR A 292 9.71 -11.48 -14.44
CA THR A 292 11.05 -12.00 -14.73
C THR A 292 11.04 -13.52 -14.90
N ILE A 293 10.40 -14.29 -14.01
CA ILE A 293 10.33 -15.75 -14.14
C ILE A 293 9.54 -16.15 -15.39
N GLU A 294 8.39 -15.51 -15.66
CA GLU A 294 7.57 -15.82 -16.83
C GLU A 294 8.29 -15.47 -18.15
N ALA A 295 9.15 -14.45 -18.19
CA ALA A 295 10.02 -14.17 -19.34
C ALA A 295 11.19 -15.16 -19.48
N VAL A 296 11.77 -15.62 -18.36
CA VAL A 296 12.84 -16.63 -18.34
C VAL A 296 12.33 -17.99 -18.82
N ILE A 297 11.12 -18.38 -18.42
CA ILE A 297 10.47 -19.60 -18.88
C ILE A 297 10.33 -19.57 -20.40
N ALA A 298 9.78 -18.48 -20.98
CA ALA A 298 9.61 -18.37 -22.42
C ALA A 298 10.94 -18.47 -23.18
N LEU A 299 11.99 -17.75 -22.74
CA LEU A 299 13.32 -17.85 -23.35
C LEU A 299 13.89 -19.28 -23.25
N LYS A 300 13.75 -19.94 -22.11
CA LYS A 300 14.26 -21.30 -21.91
C LYS A 300 13.44 -22.36 -22.64
N GLU A 301 12.14 -22.16 -22.85
CA GLU A 301 11.28 -22.97 -23.71
C GLU A 301 11.71 -22.85 -25.19
N GLU A 302 12.10 -21.65 -25.65
CA GLU A 302 12.69 -21.42 -26.98
C GLU A 302 14.10 -22.02 -27.12
N GLU A 303 14.94 -21.96 -26.07
CA GLU A 303 16.29 -22.53 -26.02
C GLU A 303 16.31 -24.07 -25.80
N GLY A 304 15.22 -24.68 -25.34
CA GLY A 304 15.15 -26.09 -24.98
C GLY A 304 15.95 -26.46 -23.71
N ALA A 305 16.14 -25.52 -22.78
CA ALA A 305 17.09 -25.66 -21.68
C ALA A 305 16.65 -26.68 -20.59
N ASN A 306 17.62 -27.42 -20.03
CA ASN A 306 17.34 -28.49 -19.05
C ASN A 306 16.70 -28.01 -17.73
N ASP A 307 16.82 -26.73 -17.37
CA ASP A 307 16.35 -26.16 -16.11
C ASP A 307 14.96 -25.47 -16.19
N ILE A 308 14.24 -25.53 -17.31
CA ILE A 308 12.86 -25.00 -17.46
C ILE A 308 11.96 -25.41 -16.27
N ALA A 309 12.02 -26.69 -15.88
CA ALA A 309 11.25 -27.23 -14.76
C ALA A 309 11.52 -26.52 -13.43
N THR A 310 12.76 -26.10 -13.20
CA THR A 310 13.17 -25.32 -12.03
C THR A 310 12.56 -23.92 -12.06
N TRP A 311 12.49 -23.26 -13.21
CA TRP A 311 11.85 -21.95 -13.35
C TRP A 311 10.32 -22.00 -13.20
N HIS A 312 9.64 -23.04 -13.72
CA HIS A 312 8.22 -23.27 -13.38
C HIS A 312 8.02 -23.51 -11.87
N ARG A 313 8.92 -24.23 -11.21
CA ARG A 313 8.83 -24.50 -9.77
C ARG A 313 9.08 -23.23 -8.94
N LEU A 314 9.98 -22.35 -9.36
CA LEU A 314 10.15 -20.99 -8.82
C LEU A 314 8.88 -20.15 -8.98
N LEU A 315 8.23 -20.23 -10.15
CA LEU A 315 6.96 -19.55 -10.40
C LEU A 315 5.85 -20.05 -9.48
N ALA A 316 5.80 -21.35 -9.20
CA ALA A 316 4.85 -21.94 -8.25
C ALA A 316 5.10 -21.45 -6.81
N ILE A 317 6.36 -21.48 -6.33
CA ILE A 317 6.74 -20.90 -5.02
C ILE A 317 6.28 -19.44 -4.92
N LEU A 318 6.56 -18.64 -5.95
CA LEU A 318 6.19 -17.22 -5.97
C LEU A 318 4.66 -17.03 -5.96
N ARG A 319 3.90 -17.87 -6.67
CA ARG A 319 2.42 -17.81 -6.71
C ARG A 319 1.79 -18.20 -5.36
N TYR A 320 2.33 -19.18 -4.63
CA TYR A 320 1.89 -19.48 -3.26
C TYR A 320 2.17 -18.31 -2.30
N LEU A 321 3.38 -17.73 -2.36
CA LEU A 321 3.80 -16.62 -1.50
C LEU A 321 3.04 -15.31 -1.77
N GLY A 322 2.65 -15.06 -3.03
CA GLY A 322 1.97 -13.85 -3.45
C GLY A 322 2.74 -12.56 -3.13
N ALA A 323 2.02 -11.46 -2.93
CA ALA A 323 2.60 -10.20 -2.49
C ALA A 323 3.01 -10.22 -1.00
N GLU A 324 2.21 -10.84 -0.14
CA GLU A 324 2.44 -10.87 1.31
C GLU A 324 3.71 -11.64 1.68
N GLY A 325 4.09 -12.65 0.90
CA GLY A 325 5.35 -13.37 1.04
C GLY A 325 6.60 -12.61 0.58
N MET A 326 6.49 -11.36 0.12
CA MET A 326 7.62 -10.51 -0.25
C MET A 326 8.19 -9.77 0.97
N SER A 327 9.52 -9.66 1.04
CA SER A 327 10.18 -8.95 2.14
C SER A 327 9.88 -7.45 2.16
N GLU A 328 9.74 -6.91 3.36
CA GLU A 328 9.77 -5.46 3.61
C GLU A 328 11.09 -4.84 3.13
N GLU A 329 10.98 -3.61 2.62
CA GLU A 329 12.08 -2.73 2.28
C GLU A 329 11.86 -1.39 2.97
N GLU A 330 12.77 -1.01 3.86
CA GLU A 330 12.78 0.32 4.48
C GLU A 330 13.82 1.20 3.77
N GLU A 331 13.37 2.36 3.29
CA GLU A 331 14.24 3.34 2.64
C GLU A 331 15.01 4.11 3.73
N LYS A 332 16.34 3.92 3.79
CA LYS A 332 17.23 4.68 4.68
C LYS A 332 18.13 5.61 3.84
N PRO A 333 18.22 6.92 4.17
CA PRO A 333 19.27 7.76 3.62
C PRO A 333 20.62 7.28 4.16
N ASN A 334 21.52 6.88 3.26
CA ASN A 334 22.87 6.45 3.60
C ASN A 334 23.89 7.43 3.00
N THR A 335 25.06 7.57 3.61
CA THR A 335 26.13 8.46 3.12
C THR A 335 27.30 7.62 2.61
N LEU A 336 27.26 7.30 1.32
CA LEU A 336 28.32 6.57 0.63
C LEU A 336 29.27 7.58 -0.03
N GLN A 337 30.56 7.54 0.30
CA GLN A 337 31.59 8.43 -0.25
C GLN A 337 31.22 9.94 -0.13
N GLY A 338 30.60 10.33 0.99
CA GLY A 338 30.12 11.70 1.23
C GLY A 338 28.81 12.08 0.53
N GLN A 339 28.32 11.27 -0.42
CA GLN A 339 27.05 11.51 -1.12
C GLN A 339 25.88 10.85 -0.40
N LYS A 340 24.75 11.56 -0.27
CA LYS A 340 23.51 11.02 0.32
C LYS A 340 22.79 10.14 -0.72
N ILE A 341 23.01 8.84 -0.67
CA ILE A 341 22.39 7.84 -1.55
C ILE A 341 21.25 7.13 -0.81
N LYS A 342 20.08 7.04 -1.45
CA LYS A 342 18.94 6.25 -0.94
C LYS A 342 19.28 4.76 -1.02
N THR A 343 19.40 4.10 0.13
CA THR A 343 19.65 2.65 0.25
C THR A 343 18.41 1.99 0.84
N TYR A 344 18.04 0.81 0.34
CA TYR A 344 16.89 0.06 0.86
C TYR A 344 17.36 -1.10 1.74
N LYS A 345 17.01 -1.07 3.04
CA LYS A 345 17.20 -2.18 3.96
C LYS A 345 16.12 -3.23 3.75
N ILE A 346 16.50 -4.43 3.30
CA ILE A 346 15.63 -5.58 3.17
C ILE A 346 15.61 -6.35 4.49
N LYS A 347 14.44 -6.43 5.14
CA LYS A 347 14.24 -7.16 6.40
C LYS A 347 13.91 -8.64 6.20
N LEU A 348 14.14 -9.44 7.23
CA LEU A 348 13.92 -10.89 7.23
C LEU A 348 12.44 -11.25 7.43
N CYS A 349 11.89 -12.06 6.52
CA CYS A 349 10.62 -12.73 6.75
C CYS A 349 10.87 -13.95 7.66
N VAL A 350 10.88 -13.75 8.98
CA VAL A 350 11.25 -14.79 9.97
C VAL A 350 10.44 -16.08 9.86
N TRP A 351 9.19 -15.97 9.40
CA TRP A 351 8.27 -17.08 9.21
C TRP A 351 8.55 -17.90 7.96
N ARG A 352 9.31 -17.39 6.99
CA ARG A 352 9.51 -18.01 5.67
C ARG A 352 10.77 -18.87 5.68
N GLU A 353 10.67 -20.05 5.08
CA GLU A 353 11.77 -21.00 4.95
C GLU A 353 13.04 -20.32 4.34
N PRO A 354 14.20 -20.29 5.04
CA PRO A 354 15.38 -19.52 4.62
C PRO A 354 15.90 -19.79 3.21
N THR A 355 15.82 -21.03 2.70
CA THR A 355 16.22 -21.36 1.32
C THR A 355 15.48 -20.52 0.27
N ILE A 356 14.22 -20.14 0.53
CA ILE A 356 13.44 -19.25 -0.34
C ILE A 356 14.08 -17.86 -0.48
N ALA A 357 14.84 -17.40 0.52
CA ALA A 357 15.58 -16.14 0.41
C ALA A 357 16.71 -16.18 -0.63
N GLN A 358 17.28 -17.38 -0.89
CA GLN A 358 18.28 -17.63 -1.93
C GLN A 358 17.61 -17.72 -3.31
N TYR A 359 16.52 -18.49 -3.44
CA TYR A 359 15.74 -18.58 -4.69
C TYR A 359 15.31 -17.19 -5.19
N MET A 360 14.88 -16.31 -4.27
CA MET A 360 14.51 -14.94 -4.60
C MET A 360 15.71 -14.05 -4.99
N ASN A 361 16.94 -14.37 -4.55
CA ASN A 361 18.16 -13.70 -5.04
C ASN A 361 18.47 -14.10 -6.50
N LEU A 362 18.25 -15.36 -6.89
CA LEU A 362 18.47 -15.81 -8.27
C LEU A 362 17.58 -15.04 -9.25
N VAL A 363 16.29 -14.88 -8.90
CA VAL A 363 15.35 -14.09 -9.71
C VAL A 363 15.73 -12.60 -9.74
N ASP A 364 16.15 -12.02 -8.61
CA ASP A 364 16.64 -10.63 -8.54
C ASP A 364 18.00 -10.43 -9.26
N ALA A 365 18.79 -11.50 -9.47
CA ALA A 365 20.01 -11.47 -10.28
C ALA A 365 19.70 -11.56 -11.77
N GLN A 366 18.82 -12.48 -12.18
CA GLN A 366 18.37 -12.59 -13.58
C GLN A 366 17.65 -11.31 -14.03
N ARG A 367 16.85 -10.69 -13.16
CA ARG A 367 16.26 -9.38 -13.43
C ARG A 367 17.31 -8.29 -13.65
N ARG A 368 18.45 -8.32 -12.94
CA ARG A 368 19.54 -7.34 -13.15
C ARG A 368 20.20 -7.51 -14.52
N ARG A 369 20.43 -8.73 -14.99
CA ARG A 369 20.89 -8.97 -16.38
C ARG A 369 19.92 -8.37 -17.41
N PHE A 370 18.61 -8.54 -17.22
CA PHE A 370 17.61 -7.90 -18.09
C PHE A 370 17.58 -6.36 -17.97
N GLU A 371 17.83 -5.79 -16.78
CA GLU A 371 17.95 -4.33 -16.58
C GLU A 371 19.27 -3.77 -17.18
N GLU A 372 20.36 -4.54 -17.20
CA GLU A 372 21.65 -4.15 -17.76
C GLU A 372 21.63 -4.02 -19.30
N LEU A 373 20.74 -4.76 -19.97
CA LEU A 373 20.44 -4.60 -21.41
C LEU A 373 19.63 -3.32 -21.72
N HIS A 374 19.12 -2.62 -20.70
CA HIS A 374 18.32 -1.40 -20.87
C HIS A 374 19.09 -0.17 -20.36
N ASN A 375 19.17 0.88 -21.18
CA ASN A 375 19.80 2.17 -20.82
C ASN A 375 18.96 3.02 -19.83
N GLY A 376 18.42 2.38 -18.78
CA GLY A 376 17.61 3.01 -17.74
C GLY A 376 18.41 3.51 -16.54
N THR A 377 17.73 4.23 -15.64
CA THR A 377 18.32 4.60 -14.34
C THR A 377 18.59 3.34 -13.51
N LYS A 378 19.86 3.11 -13.13
CA LYS A 378 20.27 1.94 -12.35
C LYS A 378 19.47 1.81 -11.06
N SER A 379 19.05 0.58 -10.74
CA SER A 379 18.40 0.23 -9.47
C SER A 379 19.23 0.73 -8.27
N ALA A 380 18.59 1.41 -7.33
CA ALA A 380 19.24 1.89 -6.10
C ALA A 380 19.81 0.73 -5.26
N PRO A 381 20.90 0.95 -4.50
CA PRO A 381 21.50 -0.07 -3.64
C PRO A 381 20.50 -0.69 -2.65
N ARG A 382 20.63 -2.00 -2.43
CA ARG A 382 19.83 -2.76 -1.47
C ARG A 382 20.74 -3.55 -0.53
N GLU A 383 20.51 -3.40 0.75
CA GLU A 383 21.26 -4.04 1.83
C GLU A 383 20.35 -5.07 2.51
N ARG A 384 20.80 -6.32 2.66
CA ARG A 384 20.07 -7.33 3.44
C ARG A 384 20.55 -7.26 4.89
N VAL A 385 19.63 -6.93 5.81
CA VAL A 385 19.95 -6.76 7.23
C VAL A 385 19.41 -7.92 8.06
N GLN A 386 20.09 -8.24 9.17
CA GLN A 386 19.65 -9.24 10.16
C GLN A 386 18.55 -8.67 11.09
N GLU A 387 17.67 -7.82 10.54
CA GLU A 387 16.54 -7.21 11.24
C GLU A 387 15.26 -7.95 10.85
N ASN A 388 14.47 -8.35 11.85
CA ASN A 388 13.20 -9.04 11.63
C ASN A 388 12.15 -8.08 11.03
N GLY A 389 11.53 -8.49 9.94
CA GLY A 389 10.39 -7.79 9.34
C GLY A 389 9.13 -7.93 10.20
N LYS A 390 8.23 -6.95 10.10
CA LYS A 390 6.93 -6.92 10.80
C LYS A 390 5.81 -7.56 9.95
N THR A 391 6.14 -8.10 8.77
CA THR A 391 5.19 -8.75 7.85
C THR A 391 4.58 -10.01 8.48
N PRO A 392 3.24 -10.12 8.59
CA PRO A 392 2.60 -11.34 9.05
C PRO A 392 2.86 -12.50 8.08
N ALA A 393 2.78 -13.73 8.58
CA ALA A 393 2.85 -14.91 7.72
C ALA A 393 1.51 -15.08 6.96
N PRO A 394 1.52 -15.31 5.63
CA PRO A 394 0.31 -15.61 4.88
C PRO A 394 -0.35 -16.89 5.40
N LYS A 395 -1.68 -16.95 5.29
CA LYS A 395 -2.47 -18.15 5.59
C LYS A 395 -2.41 -19.15 4.43
N GLY A 396 -2.68 -20.43 4.72
CA GLY A 396 -2.92 -21.45 3.69
C GLY A 396 -1.69 -21.84 2.87
N LEU A 397 -0.47 -21.49 3.29
CA LEU A 397 0.73 -21.97 2.61
C LEU A 397 0.97 -23.45 2.93
N PRO A 398 1.56 -24.23 2.00
CA PRO A 398 2.16 -25.52 2.31
C PRO A 398 3.17 -25.42 3.46
N GLU A 399 3.19 -26.41 4.36
CA GLU A 399 4.02 -26.41 5.58
C GLU A 399 5.50 -26.08 5.30
N CYS A 400 6.07 -26.65 4.23
CA CYS A 400 7.44 -26.46 3.78
C CYS A 400 7.83 -25.01 3.39
N LEU A 401 6.87 -24.10 3.18
CA LEU A 401 7.18 -22.69 2.88
C LEU A 401 7.38 -21.87 4.16
N TYR A 402 6.95 -22.40 5.31
CA TYR A 402 7.26 -21.85 6.62
C TYR A 402 8.61 -22.37 7.13
N ASN A 403 9.35 -21.51 7.83
CA ASN A 403 10.52 -21.90 8.60
C ASN A 403 10.07 -22.83 9.74
N SER A 404 10.51 -24.08 9.73
CA SER A 404 10.07 -25.12 10.69
C SER A 404 10.32 -24.74 12.16
N ARG A 405 11.46 -24.10 12.47
CA ARG A 405 11.78 -23.59 13.81
C ARG A 405 10.87 -22.44 14.23
N TRP A 406 10.46 -21.58 13.29
CA TRP A 406 9.47 -20.54 13.58
C TRP A 406 8.09 -21.14 13.81
N LEU A 407 7.65 -22.03 12.92
CA LEU A 407 6.33 -22.68 12.98
C LEU A 407 6.14 -23.47 14.28
N GLY A 408 7.17 -24.23 14.69
CA GLY A 408 7.20 -24.96 15.96
C GLY A 408 7.32 -24.09 17.22
N SER A 409 7.55 -22.78 17.10
CA SER A 409 7.52 -21.84 18.24
C SER A 409 6.17 -21.15 18.46
N LEU A 410 5.19 -21.41 17.58
CA LEU A 410 3.85 -20.81 17.68
C LEU A 410 2.96 -21.51 18.71
N ALA A 411 2.16 -20.71 19.42
CA ALA A 411 1.07 -21.24 20.25
C ALA A 411 0.03 -21.98 19.37
N PRO A 412 -0.61 -23.07 19.84
CA PRO A 412 -1.54 -23.87 19.03
C PRO A 412 -2.71 -23.08 18.42
N LYS A 413 -3.15 -21.99 19.07
CA LYS A 413 -4.16 -21.07 18.52
C LYS A 413 -3.66 -20.35 17.26
N ALA A 414 -2.42 -19.85 17.28
CA ALA A 414 -1.81 -19.16 16.14
C ALA A 414 -1.55 -20.14 14.99
N LEU A 415 -1.10 -21.37 15.28
CA LEU A 415 -0.94 -22.42 14.28
C LEU A 415 -2.28 -22.77 13.60
N LYS A 416 -3.38 -22.85 14.36
CA LYS A 416 -4.72 -23.02 13.80
C LYS A 416 -5.18 -21.81 12.97
N GLU A 417 -4.82 -20.60 13.39
CA GLU A 417 -5.15 -19.36 12.65
C GLU A 417 -4.33 -19.18 11.37
N LEU A 418 -3.21 -19.87 11.17
CA LEU A 418 -2.47 -19.89 9.89
C LEU A 418 -3.13 -20.78 8.82
N GLU A 419 -3.99 -21.72 9.20
CA GLU A 419 -4.70 -22.60 8.26
C GLU A 419 -3.73 -23.35 7.32
N VAL A 420 -2.57 -23.79 7.84
CA VAL A 420 -1.46 -24.44 7.10
C VAL A 420 -1.99 -25.52 6.15
N SER A 421 -1.63 -25.42 4.87
CA SER A 421 -2.11 -26.37 3.85
C SER A 421 -1.39 -27.71 3.97
N LYS A 422 -2.14 -28.78 3.68
CA LYS A 422 -1.66 -30.16 3.56
C LYS A 422 -1.05 -30.47 2.20
N ASP A 423 -1.02 -29.51 1.28
CA ASP A 423 -0.44 -29.68 -0.05
C ASP A 423 1.05 -30.03 0.04
N VAL A 424 1.44 -31.19 -0.47
CA VAL A 424 2.84 -31.65 -0.43
C VAL A 424 3.66 -30.92 -1.50
N PHE A 425 4.22 -29.77 -1.12
CA PHE A 425 5.08 -28.98 -2.00
C PHE A 425 6.56 -29.26 -1.70
N ALA A 426 7.22 -30.14 -2.47
CA ALA A 426 8.68 -30.25 -2.42
C ALA A 426 9.34 -28.90 -2.77
N LEU A 427 10.14 -28.35 -1.85
CA LEU A 427 11.19 -27.37 -2.20
C LEU A 427 12.31 -28.09 -2.98
N PHE A 428 13.24 -27.32 -3.55
CA PHE A 428 14.39 -27.91 -4.23
C PHE A 428 15.29 -28.62 -3.23
N VAL A 429 15.47 -29.93 -3.43
CA VAL A 429 16.36 -30.74 -2.59
C VAL A 429 17.80 -30.43 -2.94
N ALA A 430 18.41 -29.53 -2.15
CA ALA A 430 19.85 -29.34 -1.98
C ALA A 430 20.76 -29.38 -3.25
N ALA A 431 20.44 -28.57 -4.27
CA ALA A 431 21.48 -28.06 -5.18
C ALA A 431 22.17 -26.79 -4.63
N THR A 432 21.62 -26.21 -3.56
CA THR A 432 22.01 -24.89 -3.01
C THR A 432 23.38 -24.86 -2.33
N ASP A 433 23.87 -26.00 -1.83
CA ASP A 433 25.16 -26.09 -1.14
C ASP A 433 26.37 -26.02 -2.11
N ARG A 434 26.10 -25.77 -3.40
CA ARG A 434 27.11 -25.56 -4.47
C ARG A 434 26.86 -24.28 -5.28
N MET A 435 26.10 -23.32 -4.74
CA MET A 435 25.71 -22.07 -5.41
C MET A 435 26.18 -20.79 -4.68
N VAL A 436 27.26 -20.88 -3.90
CA VAL A 436 27.91 -19.77 -3.18
C VAL A 436 29.40 -19.75 -3.48
#